data_AF-A0A923BI80-F1
#
_entry.id   AF-A0A923BI80-F1
#
_cell.length_a   1.000
_cell.length_b   1.000
_cell.length_c   1.000
_cell.angle_alpha   90.00
_cell.angle_beta   90.00
_cell.angle_gamma   90.00
#
_symmetry.space_group_name_H-M   'P 1'
#
loop_
_entity.id
_entity.type
_entity.pdbx_description
1 polymer ?
#
loop_
_entity_poly.entity_id
_entity_poly.type
_entity_poly.pdbx_seq_one_letter_code
_entity_poly.pdbx_strand_id
1 'polypeptide(L)'
;MQTIESHWEDAENHRRVAFSAKFTRTAGAVEIQTLTPKQVTFLCPESKSELRTIGVWTEKGRELLAHQLRTSGHLTELERKIETTLAV
;
A
#
# COMPACT_ATOMS: atom_id res chain seq x y z
N MET A 1 -4.68 17.98 -4.11
CA MET A 1 -4.76 16.59 -3.58
C MET A 1 -4.07 15.67 -4.58
N GLN A 2 -3.17 14.81 -4.13
CA GLN A 2 -2.34 13.97 -5.00
C GLN A 2 -2.62 12.48 -4.73
N THR A 3 -2.35 11.62 -5.72
CA THR A 3 -2.48 10.17 -5.57
C THR A 3 -1.20 9.50 -6.02
N ILE A 4 -0.73 8.51 -5.26
CA ILE A 4 0.40 7.65 -5.63
C ILE A 4 -0.04 6.19 -5.61
N GLU A 5 0.50 5.40 -6.54
CA GLU A 5 0.37 3.95 -6.51
C GLU A 5 1.61 3.32 -5.91
N SER A 6 1.40 2.36 -5.00
CA SER A 6 2.49 1.63 -4.36
C SER A 6 2.05 0.21 -4.02
N HIS A 7 2.98 -0.56 -3.50
CA HIS A 7 2.72 -1.88 -2.96
C HIS A 7 3.26 -2.01 -1.54
N TRP A 8 2.63 -2.90 -0.79
CA TRP A 8 3.05 -3.35 0.53
C TRP A 8 3.28 -4.85 0.47
N GLU A 9 4.46 -5.28 0.93
CA GLU A 9 4.79 -6.70 1.06
C GLU A 9 4.44 -7.17 2.47
N ASP A 10 3.45 -8.05 2.54
CA ASP A 10 3.02 -8.71 3.75
C ASP A 10 3.69 -10.08 3.80
N ALA A 11 4.86 -10.10 4.45
CA ALA A 11 5.70 -11.27 4.55
C ALA A 11 5.02 -12.41 5.34
N GLU A 12 4.23 -12.07 6.35
CA GLU A 12 3.50 -13.02 7.21
C GLU A 12 2.47 -13.82 6.42
N ASN A 13 1.77 -13.15 5.49
CA ASN A 13 0.74 -13.77 4.67
C ASN A 13 1.23 -14.13 3.26
N HIS A 14 2.53 -14.02 3.01
CA HIS A 14 3.18 -14.27 1.72
C HIS A 14 2.43 -13.62 0.55
N ARG A 15 2.14 -12.34 0.68
CA ARG A 15 1.37 -11.60 -0.33
C ARG A 15 1.90 -10.19 -0.51
N ARG A 16 1.65 -9.64 -1.68
CA ARG A 16 1.90 -8.25 -2.02
C ARG A 16 0.58 -7.56 -2.33
N VAL A 17 0.28 -6.49 -1.61
CA VAL A 17 -0.95 -5.72 -1.77
C VAL A 17 -0.62 -4.46 -2.54
N ALA A 18 -1.19 -4.28 -3.73
CA ALA A 18 -1.08 -3.01 -4.44
C ALA A 18 -2.24 -2.10 -4.04
N PHE A 19 -1.91 -0.83 -3.78
CA PHE A 19 -2.85 0.17 -3.30
C PHE A 19 -2.56 1.54 -3.90
N SER A 20 -3.59 2.39 -3.94
CA SER A 20 -3.42 3.82 -4.17
C SER A 20 -3.58 4.58 -2.87
N ALA A 21 -2.69 5.53 -2.60
CA ALA A 21 -2.78 6.45 -1.48
C ALA A 21 -3.11 7.85 -1.97
N LYS A 22 -4.20 8.43 -1.47
CA LYS A 22 -4.49 9.86 -1.63
C LYS A 22 -3.85 10.61 -0.48
N PHE A 23 -3.10 11.65 -0.80
CA PHE A 23 -2.39 12.44 0.19
C PHE A 23 -2.42 13.93 -0.11
N THR A 24 -2.21 14.70 0.96
CA THR A 24 -1.94 16.14 0.93
C THR A 24 -0.56 16.42 1.48
N ARG A 25 0.02 17.54 1.05
CA ARG A 25 1.28 18.05 1.57
C ARG A 25 1.02 19.40 2.18
N THR A 26 1.42 19.57 3.43
CA THR A 26 1.28 20.84 4.14
C THR A 26 2.53 21.07 4.96
N ALA A 27 3.22 22.19 4.70
CA ALA A 27 4.34 22.69 5.50
C ALA A 27 5.42 21.65 5.89
N GLY A 28 5.79 20.75 4.96
CA GLY A 28 6.83 19.74 5.19
C GLY A 28 6.36 18.41 5.77
N ALA A 29 5.04 18.21 5.90
CA ALA A 29 4.45 16.93 6.27
C ALA A 29 3.61 16.34 5.12
N VAL A 30 3.64 15.02 4.99
CA VAL A 30 2.72 14.24 4.14
C VAL A 30 1.59 13.72 5.00
N GLU A 31 0.36 14.02 4.60
CA GLU A 31 -0.84 13.50 5.26
C GLU A 31 -1.55 12.53 4.32
N ILE A 32 -1.59 11.25 4.69
CA ILE A 32 -2.31 10.22 3.94
C ILE A 32 -3.78 10.22 4.35
N GLN A 33 -4.64 10.66 3.45
CA GLN A 33 -6.08 10.78 3.70
C GLN A 33 -6.85 9.49 3.40
N THR A 34 -6.46 8.77 2.35
CA THR A 34 -7.18 7.56 1.92
C THR A 34 -6.22 6.53 1.38
N LEU A 35 -6.42 5.28 1.80
CA LEU A 35 -5.75 4.11 1.25
C LEU A 35 -6.77 3.24 0.56
N THR A 36 -6.53 2.91 -0.70
CA THR A 36 -7.44 2.08 -1.50
C THR A 36 -6.69 0.88 -2.03
N PRO A 37 -6.81 -0.29 -1.37
CA PRO A 37 -6.33 -1.56 -1.91
C PRO A 37 -7.02 -1.86 -3.25
N LYS A 38 -6.24 -2.31 -4.22
CA LYS A 38 -6.70 -2.61 -5.58
C LYS A 38 -6.56 -4.09 -5.92
N GLN A 39 -5.45 -4.69 -5.55
CA GLN A 39 -5.14 -6.08 -5.86
C GLN A 39 -4.23 -6.71 -4.82
N VAL A 40 -4.34 -8.03 -4.68
CA VAL A 40 -3.48 -8.86 -3.85
C VAL A 40 -2.83 -9.90 -4.74
N THR A 41 -1.50 -9.89 -4.76
CA THR A 41 -0.66 -10.92 -5.39
C THR A 41 -0.21 -11.89 -4.32
N PHE A 42 -0.56 -13.16 -4.43
CA PHE A 42 -0.02 -14.20 -3.54
C PHE A 42 1.32 -14.68 -4.07
N LEU A 43 2.27 -14.86 -3.16
CA LEU A 43 3.64 -15.21 -3.47
C LEU A 43 3.96 -16.60 -2.92
N CYS A 44 4.80 -17.34 -3.63
CA CYS A 44 5.38 -18.57 -3.10
C CYS A 44 6.28 -18.21 -1.90
N PRO A 45 6.13 -18.86 -0.73
CA PRO A 45 6.94 -18.54 0.45
C PRO A 45 8.45 -18.68 0.21
N GLU A 46 8.84 -19.70 -0.55
CA GLU A 46 10.23 -20.07 -0.83
C GLU A 46 10.84 -19.23 -1.95
N SER A 47 10.26 -19.29 -3.15
CA SER A 47 10.83 -18.65 -4.35
C SER A 47 10.46 -17.18 -4.51
N LYS A 48 9.54 -16.68 -3.68
CA LYS A 48 8.90 -15.35 -3.81
C LYS A 48 8.23 -15.11 -5.18
N SER A 49 8.07 -16.16 -5.98
CA SER A 49 7.43 -16.08 -7.29
C SER A 49 5.93 -15.84 -7.15
N GLU A 50 5.35 -15.13 -8.09
CA GLU A 50 3.93 -14.83 -8.11
C GLU A 50 3.12 -16.09 -8.43
N LEU A 51 2.17 -16.44 -7.56
CA LEU A 51 1.30 -17.60 -7.74
C LEU A 51 -0.01 -17.20 -8.43
N ARG A 52 -0.62 -16.11 -7.95
CA ARG A 52 -1.87 -15.58 -8.50
C ARG A 52 -2.10 -14.14 -8.03
N THR A 53 -2.86 -13.39 -8.81
CA THR A 53 -3.30 -12.04 -8.45
C THR A 53 -4.81 -11.95 -8.49
N ILE A 54 -5.40 -11.37 -7.44
CA ILE A 54 -6.84 -11.13 -7.33
C ILE A 54 -7.12 -9.65 -7.12
N GLY A 55 -8.17 -9.14 -7.76
CA GLY A 55 -8.65 -7.79 -7.51
C GLY A 55 -9.43 -7.70 -6.19
N VAL A 56 -9.30 -6.57 -5.51
CA VAL A 56 -10.05 -6.25 -4.29
C VAL A 56 -11.25 -5.39 -4.66
N TRP A 57 -12.42 -6.03 -4.78
CA TRP A 57 -13.64 -5.36 -5.26
C TRP A 57 -14.63 -5.06 -4.14
N THR A 58 -14.62 -5.85 -3.06
CA THR A 58 -15.56 -5.70 -1.94
C THR A 58 -15.09 -4.61 -0.98
N GLU A 59 -16.06 -3.87 -0.43
CA GLU A 59 -15.81 -2.81 0.55
C GLU A 59 -15.09 -3.35 1.78
N LYS A 60 -15.62 -4.42 2.40
CA LYS A 60 -14.99 -5.11 3.54
C LYS A 60 -13.56 -5.56 3.25
N GLY A 61 -13.29 -6.03 2.03
CA GLY A 61 -11.94 -6.43 1.63
C GLY A 61 -10.97 -5.24 1.57
N ARG A 62 -11.43 -4.09 1.06
CA ARG A 62 -10.65 -2.86 1.05
C ARG A 62 -10.42 -2.32 2.46
N GLU A 63 -11.44 -2.33 3.31
CA GLU A 63 -11.33 -1.90 4.71
C GLU A 63 -10.33 -2.74 5.49
N LEU A 64 -10.45 -4.07 5.39
CA LEU A 64 -9.55 -5.00 6.07
C LEU A 64 -8.10 -4.78 5.66
N LEU A 65 -7.83 -4.72 4.35
CA LEU A 65 -6.47 -4.54 3.83
C LEU A 65 -5.92 -3.15 4.13
N ALA A 66 -6.75 -2.11 4.09
CA ALA A 66 -6.34 -0.76 4.47
C ALA A 66 -6.01 -0.68 5.98
N HIS A 67 -6.76 -1.39 6.82
CA HIS A 67 -6.47 -1.49 8.26
C HIS A 67 -5.14 -2.21 8.49
N GLN A 68 -4.92 -3.38 7.87
CA GLN A 68 -3.67 -4.14 7.98
C GLN A 68 -2.46 -3.34 7.49
N LEU A 69 -2.62 -2.60 6.39
CA LEU A 69 -1.59 -1.69 5.89
C LEU A 69 -1.23 -0.61 6.92
N ARG A 70 -2.22 0.01 7.57
CA ARG A 70 -1.99 1.01 8.63
C ARG A 70 -1.24 0.44 9.83
N THR A 71 -1.59 -0.78 10.25
CA THR A 71 -0.97 -1.42 11.42
C THR A 71 0.40 -2.01 11.14
N SER A 72 0.77 -2.20 9.87
CA SER A 72 2.05 -2.80 9.46
C SER A 72 3.27 -1.88 9.61
N GLY A 73 3.08 -0.58 9.83
CA GLY A 73 4.17 0.41 9.83
C GLY A 73 4.63 0.85 8.43
N HIS A 74 4.13 0.22 7.35
CA HIS A 74 4.49 0.53 5.96
C HIS A 74 4.11 1.96 5.52
N LEU A 75 3.23 2.65 6.26
CA LEU A 75 2.84 4.02 5.93
C LEU A 75 3.97 5.02 6.10
N THR A 76 4.83 4.84 7.09
CA THR A 76 5.99 5.72 7.29
C THR A 76 6.99 5.60 6.14
N GLU A 77 7.15 4.39 5.58
CA GLU A 77 7.96 4.18 4.38
C GLU A 77 7.35 4.87 3.16
N LEU A 78 6.03 4.83 3.03
CA LEU A 78 5.31 5.51 1.96
C LEU A 78 5.44 7.03 2.07
N GLU A 79 5.30 7.60 3.27
CA GLU A 79 5.47 9.03 3.52
C GLU A 79 6.88 9.49 3.10
N ARG A 80 7.92 8.78 3.56
CA ARG A 80 9.31 9.05 3.17
C ARG A 80 9.51 8.94 1.65
N LYS A 81 8.93 7.92 1.01
CA LYS A 81 9.00 7.76 -0.45
C LYS A 81 8.34 8.94 -1.17
N ILE A 82 7.19 9.39 -0.68
CA ILE A 82 6.49 10.56 -1.23
C ILE A 82 7.41 11.78 -1.11
N GLU A 83 7.99 12.04 0.07
CA GLU A 83 8.92 13.16 0.29
C GLU A 83 10.11 13.13 -0.67
N THR A 84 10.80 11.99 -0.81
CA THR A 84 12.00 11.86 -1.65
C THR A 84 11.72 11.93 -3.15
N THR A 85 10.61 11.35 -3.63
CA THR A 85 10.33 11.25 -5.09
C THR A 85 10.03 12.62 -5.73
N LEU A 86 9.76 13.65 -4.92
CA LEU A 86 9.38 14.99 -5.39
C LEU A 86 10.34 16.09 -4.87
N ALA A 87 11.50 15.69 -4.32
CA ALA A 87 12.61 16.58 -4.00
C ALA A 87 13.62 16.71 -5.16
N VAL A 88 13.28 16.19 -6.35
CA VAL A 88 14.06 16.26 -7.59
C VAL A 88 13.37 17.17 -8.59
#